data_AF-A0A397T3D5-F1
#
_entry.id   AF-A0A397T3D5-F1
#
_cell.length_a   1.000
_cell.length_b   1.000
_cell.length_c   1.000
_cell.angle_alpha   90.00
_cell.angle_beta   90.00
_cell.angle_gamma   90.00
#
_symmetry.space_group_name_H-M   'P 1'
#
loop_
_entity.id
_entity.type
_entity.pdbx_description
1 polymer ?
#
loop_
_entity_poly.entity_id
_entity_poly.type
_entity_poly.pdbx_seq_one_letter_code
_entity_poly.pdbx_strand_id
1 'polypeptide(L)'
;MGLCGEPDNIDKTKIYGVMPYVAPEVLRGNPYTQAADIYSFGMIMYFVATGKQPFYKFAHDQYLALKICNGIRPEINKPEVPKCYIDLMKKYWDSNPDNRPTTFVVRKLISEFYDSIIKRCMINYDLTGKRMIYEEIQKLFKNADEYKETNYSSIKNNQSTTHPKACYTSRLLNPFTKDLPRYDNIDNNTAEFTNFTE
;
A
#
# COMPACT_ATOMS: atom_id res chain seq x y z
N MET A 1 6.12 -14.64 -5.46
CA MET A 1 6.23 -13.16 -5.45
C MET A 1 7.67 -12.62 -5.43
N GLY A 2 8.73 -13.44 -5.27
CA GLY A 2 10.11 -13.00 -5.57
C GLY A 2 10.54 -11.69 -4.91
N LEU A 3 10.06 -11.37 -3.71
CA LEU A 3 10.24 -10.04 -3.10
C LEU A 3 11.66 -9.79 -2.56
N CYS A 4 12.56 -10.75 -2.75
CA CYS A 4 13.95 -10.68 -2.31
C CYS A 4 14.87 -10.93 -3.51
N GLY A 5 16.10 -10.45 -3.40
CA GLY A 5 17.18 -10.78 -4.33
C GLY A 5 17.61 -12.24 -4.21
N GLU A 6 18.63 -12.60 -4.99
CA GLU A 6 19.24 -13.94 -4.93
C GLU A 6 19.78 -14.22 -3.51
N PRO A 7 19.58 -15.44 -2.96
CA PRO A 7 20.02 -15.80 -1.60
C PRO A 7 21.51 -15.57 -1.35
N ASP A 8 22.33 -15.71 -2.41
CA ASP A 8 23.79 -15.60 -2.36
C ASP A 8 24.29 -14.16 -2.55
N ASN A 9 23.39 -13.20 -2.80
CA ASN A 9 23.76 -11.82 -3.01
C ASN A 9 23.92 -11.07 -1.67
N ILE A 10 25.15 -11.07 -1.15
CA ILE A 10 25.54 -10.39 0.11
C ILE A 10 25.63 -8.85 -0.08
N ASP A 11 25.58 -8.38 -1.33
CA ASP A 11 25.68 -6.96 -1.66
C ASP A 11 24.41 -6.19 -1.25
N LYS A 12 24.51 -5.54 -0.07
CA LYS A 12 23.46 -4.68 0.49
C LYS A 12 23.19 -3.42 -0.31
N THR A 13 24.00 -3.10 -1.31
CA THR A 13 23.78 -1.92 -2.18
C THR A 13 22.76 -2.19 -3.29
N LYS A 14 22.51 -3.46 -3.61
CA LYS A 14 21.55 -3.84 -4.64
C LYS A 14 20.13 -3.93 -4.08
N ILE A 15 19.24 -3.16 -4.68
CA ILE A 15 17.81 -3.19 -4.38
C ILE A 15 17.16 -4.14 -5.39
N TYR A 16 16.60 -5.24 -4.90
CA TYR A 16 15.79 -6.16 -5.69
C TYR A 16 14.35 -6.12 -5.22
N GLY A 17 13.41 -6.29 -6.16
CA GLY A 17 12.02 -6.46 -5.82
C GLY A 17 11.07 -6.07 -6.94
N VAL A 18 9.79 -6.01 -6.58
CA VAL A 18 8.71 -5.55 -7.46
C VAL A 18 8.40 -4.11 -7.10
N MET A 19 8.88 -3.15 -7.89
CA MET A 19 8.89 -1.70 -7.58
C MET A 19 7.60 -1.17 -6.91
N PRO A 20 6.38 -1.46 -7.39
CA PRO A 20 5.13 -1.05 -6.73
C PRO A 20 4.95 -1.45 -5.27
N TYR A 21 5.63 -2.51 -4.82
CA TYR A 21 5.56 -3.04 -3.46
C TYR A 21 6.75 -2.59 -2.60
N VAL A 22 7.80 -2.03 -3.18
CA VAL A 22 9.01 -1.62 -2.45
C VAL A 22 8.77 -0.27 -1.77
N ALA A 23 9.09 -0.21 -0.47
CA ALA A 23 8.90 0.99 0.34
C ALA A 23 9.75 2.17 -0.14
N PRO A 24 9.27 3.42 0.00
CA PRO A 24 9.95 4.60 -0.54
C PRO A 24 11.35 4.82 0.04
N GLU A 25 11.58 4.50 1.30
CA GLU A 25 12.89 4.57 1.93
C GLU A 25 13.86 3.53 1.36
N VAL A 26 13.38 2.33 1.04
CA VAL A 26 14.18 1.27 0.40
C VAL A 26 14.50 1.65 -1.04
N LEU A 27 13.55 2.24 -1.78
CA LEU A 27 13.82 2.79 -3.12
C LEU A 27 14.91 3.88 -3.07
N ARG A 28 15.01 4.66 -1.99
CA ARG A 28 16.07 5.65 -1.77
C ARG A 28 17.41 5.05 -1.31
N GLY A 29 17.50 3.73 -1.19
CA GLY A 29 18.72 3.02 -0.79
C GLY A 29 18.94 2.92 0.71
N ASN A 30 17.93 3.24 1.54
CA ASN A 30 18.03 2.99 2.97
C ASN A 30 17.98 1.47 3.25
N PRO A 31 18.55 1.02 4.38
CA PRO A 31 18.46 -0.38 4.78
C PRO A 31 17.03 -0.88 4.86
N TYR A 32 16.83 -2.14 4.50
CA TYR A 32 15.54 -2.81 4.65
C TYR A 32 15.18 -2.94 6.14
N THR A 33 13.92 -2.66 6.48
CA THR A 33 13.42 -2.73 7.85
C THR A 33 12.07 -3.45 7.91
N GLN A 34 11.64 -3.81 9.11
CA GLN A 34 10.29 -4.36 9.33
C GLN A 34 9.20 -3.37 8.85
N ALA A 35 9.42 -2.06 8.91
CA ALA A 35 8.48 -1.07 8.40
C ALA A 35 8.33 -1.14 6.87
N ALA A 36 9.36 -1.59 6.14
CA ALA A 36 9.28 -1.83 4.70
C ALA A 36 8.41 -3.06 4.35
N ASP A 37 8.43 -4.10 5.20
CA ASP A 37 7.49 -5.23 5.09
C ASP A 37 6.04 -4.75 5.29
N ILE A 38 5.80 -3.85 6.25
CA ILE A 38 4.46 -3.30 6.49
C ILE A 38 3.96 -2.47 5.31
N TYR A 39 4.84 -1.69 4.66
CA TYR A 39 4.50 -1.00 3.42
C TYR A 39 4.08 -1.97 2.31
N SER A 40 4.89 -3.01 2.09
CA SER A 40 4.61 -4.07 1.12
C SER A 40 3.26 -4.74 1.41
N PHE A 41 2.96 -4.97 2.69
CA PHE A 41 1.68 -5.50 3.14
C PHE A 41 0.51 -4.56 2.83
N GLY A 42 0.68 -3.24 2.99
CA GLY A 42 -0.30 -2.25 2.55
C GLY A 42 -0.60 -2.32 1.03
N MET A 43 0.41 -2.57 0.20
CA MET A 43 0.23 -2.77 -1.24
C MET A 43 -0.46 -4.09 -1.58
N ILE A 44 -0.25 -5.14 -0.78
CA ILE A 44 -0.99 -6.39 -0.88
C ILE A 44 -2.46 -6.18 -0.50
N MET A 45 -2.73 -5.43 0.58
CA MET A 45 -4.10 -5.07 0.97
C MET A 45 -4.84 -4.34 -0.16
N TYR A 46 -4.16 -3.42 -0.86
CA TYR A 46 -4.72 -2.75 -2.03
C TYR A 46 -5.10 -3.74 -3.14
N PHE A 47 -4.20 -4.67 -3.46
CA PHE A 47 -4.46 -5.70 -4.46
C PHE A 47 -5.65 -6.56 -4.06
N VAL A 48 -5.74 -6.99 -2.80
CA VAL A 48 -6.87 -7.78 -2.29
C VAL A 48 -8.19 -7.01 -2.35
N ALA A 49 -8.19 -5.73 -1.98
CA ALA A 49 -9.40 -4.92 -1.94
C ALA A 49 -9.98 -4.58 -3.32
N THR A 50 -9.10 -4.36 -4.30
CA THR A 50 -9.46 -3.82 -5.62
C THR A 50 -9.33 -4.82 -6.77
N GLY A 51 -8.64 -5.95 -6.54
CA GLY A 51 -8.23 -6.89 -7.60
C GLY A 51 -7.24 -6.30 -8.60
N LYS A 52 -6.75 -5.07 -8.39
CA LYS A 52 -5.86 -4.35 -9.31
C LYS A 52 -4.44 -4.33 -8.76
N GLN A 53 -3.47 -4.50 -9.65
CA GLN A 53 -2.07 -4.36 -9.27
C GLN A 53 -1.74 -2.92 -8.87
N PRO A 54 -0.93 -2.65 -7.83
CA PRO A 54 -0.54 -1.30 -7.48
C PRO A 54 0.15 -0.62 -8.67
N PHE A 55 -0.25 0.62 -8.97
CA PHE A 55 0.28 1.42 -10.08
C PHE A 55 0.15 0.81 -11.50
N TYR A 56 -0.84 -0.06 -11.75
CA TYR A 56 -1.02 -0.75 -13.05
C TYR A 56 -1.13 0.16 -14.30
N LYS A 57 -1.48 1.44 -14.14
CA LYS A 57 -1.54 2.42 -15.24
C LYS A 57 -0.18 3.06 -15.55
N PHE A 58 0.87 2.80 -14.76
CA PHE A 58 2.16 3.46 -14.89
C PHE A 58 3.21 2.55 -15.51
N ALA A 59 4.16 3.14 -16.24
CA ALA A 59 5.43 2.49 -16.52
C ALA A 59 6.18 2.27 -15.19
N HIS A 60 6.81 1.12 -15.01
CA HIS A 60 7.67 0.90 -13.85
C HIS A 60 9.08 1.35 -14.20
N ASP A 61 9.31 2.65 -14.14
CA ASP A 61 10.57 3.29 -14.45
C ASP A 61 11.00 4.23 -13.31
N GLN A 62 12.04 5.02 -13.56
CA GLN A 62 12.56 6.00 -12.60
C GLN A 62 11.52 7.05 -12.21
N TYR A 63 10.60 7.42 -13.11
CA TYR A 63 9.56 8.41 -12.81
C TYR A 63 8.54 7.85 -11.83
N LEU A 64 8.16 6.57 -11.97
CA LEU A 64 7.29 5.93 -10.98
C LEU A 64 7.99 5.82 -9.62
N ALA A 65 9.25 5.40 -9.59
CA ALA A 65 10.02 5.31 -8.35
C ALA A 65 10.08 6.68 -7.64
N LEU A 66 10.37 7.75 -8.37
CA LEU A 66 10.38 9.12 -7.84
C LEU A 66 9.00 9.54 -7.31
N LYS A 67 7.93 9.26 -8.05
CA LYS A 67 6.57 9.58 -7.61
C LYS A 67 6.20 8.83 -6.31
N ILE A 68 6.57 7.55 -6.18
CA ILE A 68 6.32 6.75 -4.98
C ILE A 68 7.02 7.40 -3.78
N CYS A 69 8.30 7.77 -3.94
CA CYS A 69 9.08 8.48 -2.93
C CYS A 69 8.51 9.86 -2.58
N ASN A 70 7.82 10.52 -3.51
CA ASN A 70 7.11 11.79 -3.31
C ASN A 70 5.68 11.61 -2.78
N GLY A 71 5.29 10.39 -2.41
CA GLY A 71 4.04 10.14 -1.70
C GLY A 71 2.84 9.78 -2.56
N ILE A 72 2.99 9.54 -3.88
CA ILE A 72 1.84 9.03 -4.65
C ILE A 72 1.43 7.65 -4.11
N ARG A 73 0.14 7.35 -4.17
CA ARG A 73 -0.42 6.04 -3.82
C ARG A 73 -1.37 5.56 -4.92
N PRO A 74 -1.63 4.23 -5.01
CA PRO A 74 -2.59 3.71 -5.97
C PRO A 74 -3.98 4.33 -5.78
N GLU A 75 -4.66 4.57 -6.89
CA GLU A 75 -6.00 5.14 -6.90
C GLU A 75 -7.02 4.13 -6.36
N ILE A 76 -7.83 4.54 -5.38
CA ILE A 76 -8.90 3.72 -4.81
C ILE A 76 -10.24 4.31 -5.21
N ASN A 77 -11.08 3.51 -5.86
CA ASN A 77 -12.49 3.83 -6.01
C ASN A 77 -13.17 3.68 -4.63
N LYS A 78 -13.29 4.77 -3.87
CA LYS A 78 -13.68 4.73 -2.45
C LYS A 78 -14.95 3.93 -2.15
N PRO A 79 -16.03 3.99 -2.96
CA PRO A 79 -17.23 3.18 -2.71
C PRO A 79 -17.00 1.67 -2.86
N GLU A 80 -15.97 1.22 -3.58
CA GLU A 80 -15.64 -0.19 -3.78
C GLU A 80 -14.96 -0.82 -2.56
N VAL A 81 -14.41 -0.01 -1.64
CA VAL A 81 -13.63 -0.53 -0.51
C VAL A 81 -14.18 0.05 0.79
N PRO A 82 -14.50 -0.78 1.80
CA PRO A 82 -14.99 -0.29 3.09
C PRO A 82 -14.02 0.74 3.70
N LYS A 83 -14.56 1.86 4.19
CA LYS A 83 -13.75 2.98 4.69
C LYS A 83 -12.73 2.54 5.75
N CYS A 84 -13.13 1.68 6.69
CA CYS A 84 -12.24 1.17 7.73
C CYS A 84 -11.05 0.38 7.16
N TYR A 85 -11.24 -0.33 6.04
CA TYR A 85 -10.17 -1.03 5.35
C TYR A 85 -9.23 -0.04 4.63
N ILE A 86 -9.79 0.99 3.99
CA ILE A 86 -9.00 2.07 3.38
C ILE A 86 -8.12 2.75 4.42
N ASP A 87 -8.69 3.08 5.58
CA ASP A 87 -7.97 3.77 6.65
C ASP A 87 -6.86 2.89 7.24
N LEU A 88 -7.11 1.58 7.37
CA LEU A 88 -6.10 0.60 7.80
C LEU A 88 -4.95 0.49 6.79
N MET A 89 -5.28 0.27 5.53
CA MET A 89 -4.33 0.19 4.43
C MET A 89 -3.49 1.48 4.33
N LYS A 90 -4.10 2.64 4.56
CA LYS A 90 -3.41 3.93 4.54
C LYS A 90 -2.34 4.08 5.60
N LYS A 91 -2.55 3.52 6.79
CA LYS A 91 -1.53 3.49 7.85
C LYS A 91 -0.34 2.61 7.46
N TYR A 92 -0.58 1.56 6.69
CA TYR A 92 0.46 0.56 6.40
C TYR A 92 1.42 1.06 5.31
N TRP A 93 0.91 1.79 4.33
CA TRP A 93 1.72 2.37 3.26
C TRP A 93 2.15 3.82 3.51
N ASP A 94 2.22 4.29 4.75
CA ASP A 94 2.65 5.67 5.05
C ASP A 94 4.04 5.95 4.46
N SER A 95 4.29 7.18 4.00
CA SER A 95 5.59 7.53 3.43
C SER A 95 6.69 7.49 4.47
N ASN A 96 6.38 7.90 5.71
CA ASN A 96 7.31 7.81 6.82
C ASN A 96 7.24 6.40 7.43
N PRO A 97 8.34 5.62 7.45
CA PRO A 97 8.35 4.30 8.09
C PRO A 97 7.98 4.34 9.58
N ASP A 98 8.26 5.44 10.30
CA ASP A 98 7.96 5.55 11.74
C ASP A 98 6.47 5.71 12.03
N ASN A 99 5.69 6.17 11.06
CA ASN A 99 4.23 6.26 11.17
C ASN A 99 3.55 4.90 10.94
N ARG A 100 4.28 3.91 10.41
CA ARG A 100 3.72 2.59 10.11
C ARG A 100 3.61 1.78 11.40
N PRO A 101 2.53 1.01 11.58
CA PRO A 101 2.34 0.21 12.79
C PRO A 101 3.37 -0.92 12.87
N THR A 102 3.78 -1.27 14.09
CA THR A 102 4.61 -2.45 14.33
C THR A 102 3.83 -3.72 13.99
N THR A 103 4.53 -4.83 13.74
CA THR A 103 3.88 -6.13 13.47
C THR A 103 2.97 -6.59 14.60
N PHE A 104 3.27 -6.26 15.85
CA PHE A 104 2.39 -6.50 16.99
C PHE A 104 1.05 -5.75 16.84
N VAL A 105 1.11 -4.46 16.49
CA VAL A 105 -0.09 -3.64 16.25
C VAL A 105 -0.85 -4.15 15.03
N VAL A 106 -0.16 -4.53 13.95
CA VAL A 106 -0.78 -5.12 12.75
C VAL A 106 -1.53 -6.40 13.10
N ARG A 107 -0.91 -7.32 13.86
CA ARG A 107 -1.56 -8.56 14.32
C ARG A 107 -2.82 -8.25 15.13
N LYS A 108 -2.75 -7.30 16.05
CA LYS A 108 -3.88 -6.87 16.87
C LYS A 108 -5.01 -6.30 16.00
N LEU A 109 -4.70 -5.39 15.09
CA LEU A 109 -5.67 -4.76 14.18
C LEU A 109 -6.34 -5.80 13.28
N ILE A 110 -5.58 -6.75 12.72
CA ILE A 110 -6.13 -7.84 11.90
C ILE A 110 -7.04 -8.73 12.74
N SER A 111 -6.66 -9.07 13.97
CA SER A 111 -7.49 -9.88 14.87
C SER A 111 -8.81 -9.16 15.18
N GLU A 112 -8.74 -7.90 15.60
CA GLU A 112 -9.93 -7.08 15.89
C GLU A 112 -10.83 -6.94 14.67
N PHE A 113 -10.22 -6.75 13.50
CA PHE A 113 -10.93 -6.65 12.22
C PHE A 113 -11.59 -8.00 11.83
N TYR A 114 -10.87 -9.11 11.97
CA TYR A 114 -11.41 -10.45 11.75
C TYR A 114 -12.58 -10.75 12.69
N ASP A 115 -12.43 -10.45 13.98
CA ASP A 115 -13.46 -10.63 14.99
C ASP A 115 -14.70 -9.75 14.68
N SER A 116 -14.48 -8.54 14.15
CA SER A 116 -15.56 -7.62 13.74
C SER A 116 -16.39 -8.14 12.55
N ILE A 117 -15.76 -8.90 11.66
CA ILE A 117 -16.39 -9.44 10.44
C ILE A 117 -17.02 -10.81 10.71
N ILE A 118 -16.30 -11.72 11.37
CA ILE A 118 -16.69 -13.14 11.51
C ILE A 118 -17.60 -13.39 12.73
N LYS A 119 -17.65 -12.46 13.70
CA LYS A 119 -18.44 -12.54 14.95
C LYS A 119 -18.15 -13.77 15.82
N ARG A 120 -17.28 -13.59 16.83
CA ARG A 120 -17.28 -14.38 18.07
C ARG A 120 -16.63 -13.63 19.24
N CYS A 121 -17.43 -12.86 19.96
CA CYS A 121 -17.32 -12.79 21.43
C CYS A 121 -18.70 -12.46 22.00
N MET A 122 -19.57 -13.48 22.03
CA MET A 122 -20.29 -13.72 23.26
C MET A 122 -19.24 -14.16 24.27
N ILE A 123 -18.79 -13.26 25.13
CA ILE A 123 -18.46 -13.44 26.56
C ILE A 123 -18.09 -12.04 27.07
N ASN A 124 -18.98 -11.50 27.91
CA ASN A 124 -18.77 -10.49 28.96
C ASN A 124 -17.55 -9.58 28.83
N TYR A 125 -17.77 -8.29 28.54
CA TYR A 125 -17.25 -7.12 29.27
C TYR A 125 -17.48 -5.88 28.36
N ASP A 126 -18.43 -5.05 28.81
CA ASP A 126 -18.92 -3.77 28.26
C ASP A 126 -19.53 -3.82 26.83
N LEU A 127 -20.85 -4.05 26.79
CA LEU A 127 -21.60 -4.52 25.62
C LEU A 127 -22.11 -3.41 24.69
N THR A 128 -22.18 -2.14 25.11
CA THR A 128 -22.89 -1.12 24.33
C THR A 128 -21.97 -0.41 23.33
N GLY A 129 -20.79 0.04 23.77
CA GLY A 129 -19.86 0.80 22.92
C GLY A 129 -19.22 -0.03 21.80
N LYS A 130 -18.80 -1.26 22.09
CA LYS A 130 -18.23 -2.15 21.07
C LYS A 130 -19.28 -2.63 20.05
N ARG A 131 -20.52 -2.90 20.49
CA ARG A 131 -21.62 -3.29 19.60
C ARG A 131 -21.88 -2.28 18.50
N MET A 132 -21.93 -0.99 18.84
CA MET A 132 -22.15 0.09 17.88
C MET A 132 -21.03 0.13 16.82
N ILE A 133 -19.77 0.00 17.25
CA ILE A 133 -18.61 -0.05 16.34
C ILE A 133 -18.72 -1.25 15.38
N TYR A 134 -19.15 -2.42 15.86
CA TYR A 134 -19.34 -3.59 14.99
C TYR A 134 -20.44 -3.38 13.96
N GLU A 135 -21.58 -2.82 14.37
CA GLU A 135 -22.70 -2.53 13.47
C GLU A 135 -22.30 -1.51 12.39
N GLU A 136 -21.51 -0.49 12.75
CA GLU A 136 -20.93 0.47 11.81
C GLU A 136 -19.98 -0.20 10.81
N ILE A 137 -19.05 -1.04 11.28
CA ILE A 137 -18.14 -1.77 10.40
C ILE A 137 -18.94 -2.66 9.44
N GLN A 138 -19.88 -3.46 9.94
CA GLN A 138 -20.70 -4.34 9.10
C GLN A 138 -21.47 -3.56 8.02
N LYS A 139 -21.99 -2.38 8.37
CA LYS A 139 -22.65 -1.48 7.41
C LYS A 139 -21.68 -0.97 6.34
N LEU A 140 -20.43 -0.62 6.70
CA LEU A 140 -19.42 -0.19 5.71
C LEU A 140 -19.07 -1.31 4.73
N PHE A 141 -18.98 -2.56 5.18
CA PHE A 141 -18.77 -3.72 4.29
C PHE A 141 -19.94 -3.95 3.36
N LYS A 142 -21.15 -4.02 3.92
CA LYS A 142 -22.38 -4.20 3.15
C LYS A 142 -22.53 -3.16 2.05
N ASN A 143 -22.33 -1.87 2.37
CA ASN A 143 -22.41 -0.80 1.39
C ASN A 143 -21.39 -0.94 0.24
N ALA A 144 -20.18 -1.40 0.54
CA ALA A 144 -19.14 -1.61 -0.47
C ALA A 144 -19.46 -2.81 -1.37
N ASP A 145 -20.01 -3.89 -0.80
CA ASP A 145 -20.44 -5.06 -1.55
C ASP A 145 -21.64 -4.73 -2.46
N GLU A 146 -22.65 -4.02 -1.95
CA GLU A 146 -23.78 -3.53 -2.74
C GLU A 146 -23.32 -2.62 -3.90
N TYR A 147 -22.33 -1.74 -3.65
CA TYR A 147 -21.74 -0.92 -4.71
C TYR A 147 -21.04 -1.77 -5.78
N LYS A 148 -20.28 -2.80 -5.38
CA LYS A 148 -19.63 -3.73 -6.31
C LYS A 148 -20.64 -4.50 -7.16
N GLU A 149 -21.72 -4.98 -6.56
CA GLU A 149 -22.78 -5.73 -7.26
C GLU A 149 -23.47 -4.84 -8.29
N THR A 150 -23.89 -3.64 -7.88
CA THR A 150 -24.59 -2.69 -8.76
C THR A 150 -23.72 -2.16 -9.89
N ASN A 151 -22.39 -2.09 -9.69
CA ASN A 151 -21.43 -1.59 -10.67
C ASN A 151 -20.58 -2.69 -11.32
N TYR A 152 -20.94 -3.96 -11.16
CA TYR A 152 -20.12 -5.11 -11.55
C TYR A 152 -19.65 -5.03 -13.02
N SER A 153 -20.56 -4.75 -13.95
CA SER A 153 -20.24 -4.63 -15.38
C SER A 153 -19.26 -3.51 -15.67
N SER A 154 -19.45 -2.35 -15.05
CA SER A 154 -18.54 -1.20 -15.17
C SER A 154 -17.17 -1.50 -14.57
N ILE A 155 -17.12 -2.18 -13.41
CA ILE A 155 -15.87 -2.59 -12.75
C ILE A 155 -15.12 -3.62 -13.59
N LYS A 156 -15.84 -4.60 -14.16
CA LYS A 156 -15.28 -5.64 -15.02
C LYS A 156 -14.71 -5.05 -16.31
N ASN A 157 -15.42 -4.12 -16.95
CA ASN A 157 -14.92 -3.41 -18.13
C ASN A 157 -13.73 -2.49 -17.79
N ASN A 158 -13.67 -1.98 -16.55
CA ASN A 158 -12.55 -1.19 -16.03
C ASN A 158 -11.40 -2.04 -15.45
N GLN A 159 -11.42 -3.38 -15.55
CA GLN A 159 -10.22 -4.21 -15.38
C GLN A 159 -9.25 -3.88 -16.51
N SER A 160 -8.54 -2.80 -16.28
CA SER A 160 -7.77 -2.09 -17.28
C SER A 160 -6.59 -2.94 -17.75
N THR A 161 -6.29 -2.80 -19.03
CA THR A 161 -5.01 -3.22 -19.60
C THR A 161 -3.88 -2.59 -18.79
N THR A 162 -3.06 -3.43 -18.19
CA THR A 162 -1.82 -3.01 -17.53
C THR A 162 -0.96 -2.23 -18.52
N HIS A 163 -0.32 -1.15 -18.07
CA HIS A 163 0.64 -0.41 -18.89
C HIS A 163 1.72 -1.38 -19.43
N PRO A 164 2.10 -1.30 -20.72
CA PRO A 164 2.99 -2.29 -21.35
C PRO A 164 4.40 -2.34 -20.73
N LYS A 165 4.83 -1.25 -20.07
CA LYS A 165 6.09 -1.18 -19.32
C LYS A 165 5.94 -1.42 -17.81
N ALA A 166 4.79 -1.90 -17.35
CA ALA A 166 4.63 -2.35 -15.98
C ALA A 166 5.26 -3.73 -15.80
N CYS A 167 5.93 -3.94 -14.68
CA CYS A 167 6.63 -5.18 -14.36
C CYS A 167 6.30 -5.60 -12.92
N TYR A 168 5.61 -6.74 -12.79
CA TYR A 168 5.18 -7.31 -11.51
C TYR A 168 5.99 -8.54 -11.10
N THR A 169 7.16 -8.71 -11.72
CA THR A 169 8.17 -9.70 -11.36
C THR A 169 9.38 -9.00 -10.76
N SER A 170 10.12 -9.71 -9.92
CA SER A 170 11.30 -9.16 -9.27
C SER A 170 12.40 -8.86 -10.26
N ARG A 171 13.12 -7.76 -10.04
CA ARG A 171 14.31 -7.37 -10.81
C ARG A 171 15.19 -6.42 -10.01
N LEU A 172 16.40 -6.19 -10.49
CA LEU A 172 17.29 -5.15 -9.96
C LEU A 172 16.67 -3.77 -10.21
N LEU A 173 16.51 -2.99 -9.14
CA LEU A 173 15.88 -1.67 -9.17
C LEU A 173 16.86 -0.51 -9.21
N ASN A 174 18.15 -0.73 -8.91
CA ASN A 174 19.20 0.29 -8.94
C ASN A 174 19.19 1.18 -10.21
N PRO A 175 18.96 0.66 -11.43
CA PRO A 175 18.89 1.50 -12.64
C PRO A 175 17.78 2.56 -12.60
N PHE A 176 16.73 2.34 -11.81
CA PHE A 176 15.58 3.25 -11.66
C PHE A 176 15.66 4.13 -10.41
N THR A 177 16.61 3.86 -9.50
CA THR A 177 16.69 4.55 -8.20
C THR A 177 17.95 5.40 -8.02
N LYS A 178 18.93 5.30 -8.93
CA LYS A 178 20.24 5.97 -8.82
C LYS A 178 20.19 7.48 -8.55
N ASP A 179 19.22 8.20 -9.11
CA ASP A 179 19.12 9.66 -8.99
C ASP A 179 18.01 10.11 -8.02
N LEU A 180 17.48 9.19 -7.19
CA LEU A 180 16.48 9.56 -6.20
C LEU A 180 17.12 10.32 -5.04
N PRO A 181 16.47 11.38 -4.51
CA PRO A 181 16.98 12.10 -3.36
C PRO A 181 17.03 11.17 -2.15
N ARG A 182 18.16 11.17 -1.43
CA ARG A 182 18.31 10.43 -0.17
C ARG A 182 17.32 10.96 0.87
N TYR A 183 16.86 10.07 1.75
CA TYR A 183 15.82 10.39 2.74
C TYR A 183 16.25 11.53 3.67
N ASP A 184 17.54 11.63 4.01
CA ASP A 184 18.10 12.64 4.93
C ASP A 184 18.07 14.08 4.39
N ASN A 185 17.79 14.28 3.10
CA ASN A 185 17.77 15.62 2.48
C ASN A 185 16.39 16.31 2.53
N ILE A 186 15.37 15.68 3.14
CA ILE A 186 13.99 16.19 3.09
C ILE A 186 13.75 17.31 4.13
N ASP A 187 14.61 17.45 5.13
CA ASP A 187 14.44 18.45 6.19
C ASP A 187 15.08 19.83 5.90
N ASN A 188 15.68 20.05 4.71
CA ASN A 188 16.40 21.31 4.44
C ASN A 188 15.99 22.09 3.20
N ASN A 189 14.89 21.80 2.51
CA ASN A 189 14.39 22.72 1.47
C ASN A 189 12.87 22.77 1.45
N THR A 190 12.31 23.67 2.26
CA THR A 190 11.04 24.31 1.97
C THR A 190 11.09 24.96 0.59
N ALA A 191 10.27 24.42 -0.31
CA ALA A 191 9.64 25.07 -1.45
C ALA A 191 10.48 26.07 -2.27
N GLU A 192 11.04 25.59 -3.39
CA GLU A 192 11.00 26.35 -4.65
C GLU A 192 10.36 25.49 -5.73
N PHE A 193 9.05 25.71 -5.92
CA PHE A 193 8.37 25.35 -7.16
C PHE A 193 8.84 26.31 -8.25
N THR A 194 9.84 25.91 -9.04
CA THR A 194 10.03 26.53 -10.35
C THR A 194 9.14 25.82 -11.36
N ASN A 195 8.07 26.52 -11.75
CA ASN A 195 7.27 26.20 -12.92
C ASN A 195 8.18 26.08 -14.15
N PHE A 196 8.05 25.00 -14.90
CA PHE A 196 8.45 24.97 -16.30
C PHE A 196 7.25 24.51 -17.13
N THR A 197 6.53 25.51 -17.64
CA THR A 197 5.83 25.48 -18.91
C THR A 197 6.87 25.56 -20.02
N GLU A 198 7.03 24.50 -20.80
CA GLU A 198 6.88 24.42 -22.27
C GLU A 198 7.15 22.99 -22.74
#